data_AF-A0A3S0EPX5-F1
#
_entry.id   AF-A0A3S0EPX5-F1
#
_cell.length_a   1.000
_cell.length_b   1.000
_cell.length_c   1.000
_cell.angle_alpha   90.00
_cell.angle_beta   90.00
_cell.angle_gamma   90.00
#
_symmetry.space_group_name_H-M   'P 1'
#
loop_
_entity.id
_entity.type
_entity.pdbx_description
1 polymer ?
#
loop_
_entity_poly.entity_id
_entity_poly.type
_entity_poly.pdbx_seq_one_letter_code
_entity_poly.pdbx_strand_id
1 'polypeptide(L)' 'MTPQEALQKAVGIVGSQSRLAREIGGGITQAHVHYWLTQAPVVPAEHCPTIEYIVRREVLCEQLNPRVNWWVLRN' A
#
# COMPACT_ATOMS: atom_id res chain seq x y z
N MET A 1 12.06 -5.94 -5.36
CA MET A 1 11.40 -4.97 -4.48
C MET A 1 10.55 -5.75 -3.50
N THR A 2 10.77 -5.57 -2.20
CA THR A 2 9.96 -6.17 -1.14
C THR A 2 8.65 -5.39 -0.96
N PRO A 3 7.62 -5.97 -0.31
CA PRO A 3 6.39 -5.25 0.03
C PRO A 3 6.63 -3.97 0.84
N GLN A 4 7.61 -4.00 1.74
CA GLN A 4 7.99 -2.86 2.57
C GLN A 4 8.66 -1.77 1.73
N GLU A 5 9.56 -2.13 0.80
CA GLU A 5 10.15 -1.17 -0.16
C GLU A 5 9.08 -0.55 -1.07
N ALA A 6 8.10 -1.35 -1.52
CA ALA A 6 6.98 -0.87 -2.33
C ALA A 6 6.11 0.12 -1.56
N LEU A 7 5.75 -0.19 -0.31
CA LEU A 7 5.01 0.72 0.55
C LEU A 7 5.82 1.98 0.89
N GLN A 8 7.13 1.84 1.12
CA GLN A 8 8.01 2.98 1.37
C GLN A 8 8.08 3.91 0.14
N LYS A 9 8.14 3.36 -1.08
CA LYS A 9 8.04 4.13 -2.33
C LYS A 9 6.69 4.87 -2.39
N ALA A 10 5.58 4.19 -2.08
CA ALA A 10 4.26 4.81 -2.06
C ALA A 10 4.17 5.99 -1.07
N VAL A 11 4.70 5.81 0.14
CA VAL A 11 4.82 6.86 1.15
C VAL A 11 5.65 8.04 0.64
N GLY A 12 6.76 7.77 -0.06
CA GLY A 12 7.61 8.80 -0.67
C GLY A 12 6.89 9.62 -1.75
N ILE A 13 6.11 8.97 -2.61
CA ILE A 13 5.31 9.64 -3.66
C ILE A 13 4.24 10.54 -3.05
N VAL A 14 3.56 10.06 -2.01
CA VAL A 14 2.51 10.84 -1.32
C VAL A 14 3.11 11.93 -0.42
N GLY A 15 4.30 11.68 0.13
CA GLY A 15 5.10 12.61 0.93
C GLY A 15 5.13 12.31 2.43
N SER A 16 4.16 11.56 2.98
CA SER A 16 4.21 11.10 4.38
C SER A 16 3.27 9.93 4.66
N GLN A 17 3.54 9.18 5.73
CA GLN A 17 2.69 8.07 6.19
C GLN A 17 1.31 8.57 6.64
N SER A 18 1.24 9.69 7.35
CA SER A 18 -0.03 10.30 7.80
C SER A 18 -0.90 10.74 6.63
N ARG A 19 -0.28 11.32 5.59
CA ARG A 19 -1.02 11.69 4.37
C ARG A 19 -1.49 10.44 3.65
N LEU A 20 -0.64 9.44 3.44
CA LEU A 20 -1.05 8.18 2.83
C LEU A 20 -2.23 7.53 3.56
N ALA A 21 -2.19 7.45 4.89
CA ALA A 21 -3.29 6.94 5.71
C ALA A 21 -4.60 7.71 5.48
N ARG A 22 -4.54 9.04 5.43
CA ARG A 22 -5.71 9.89 5.17
C ARG A 22 -6.29 9.69 3.76
N GLU A 23 -5.43 9.56 2.75
CA GLU A 23 -5.85 9.32 1.36
C GLU A 23 -6.45 7.90 1.19
N ILE A 24 -5.93 6.90 1.92
CA ILE A 24 -6.54 5.55 1.96
C ILE A 24 -7.94 5.60 2.59
N GLY A 25 -8.13 6.41 3.63
CA GLY A 25 -9.40 6.56 4.32
C GLY A 25 -9.78 5.36 5.18
N GLY A 26 -11.07 5.13 5.41
CA GLY A 26 -11.56 3.92 6.10
C GLY A 26 -11.13 3.75 7.56
N GLY A 27 -10.75 4.83 8.25
CA GLY A 27 -10.24 4.78 9.62
C GLY A 27 -8.76 4.39 9.74
N ILE A 28 -8.05 4.29 8.61
CA ILE A 28 -6.60 4.04 8.61
C ILE A 28 -5.87 5.24 9.21
N THR A 29 -4.94 4.93 10.11
CA THR A 29 -4.10 5.91 10.79
C THR A 29 -2.64 5.74 10.39
N GLN A 30 -1.80 6.74 10.68
CA GLN A 30 -0.36 6.64 10.44
C GLN A 30 0.27 5.42 11.14
N ALA A 31 -0.22 5.03 12.31
CA ALA A 31 0.27 3.85 13.04
C ALA A 31 0.05 2.54 12.26
N HIS A 32 -1.05 2.42 11.51
CA HIS A 32 -1.29 1.26 10.64
C HIS A 32 -0.27 1.20 9.51
N VAL A 33 0.01 2.33 8.86
CA VAL A 33 1.03 2.41 7.80
C VAL A 33 2.41 2.07 8.36
N HIS A 34 2.75 2.57 9.55
CA HIS A 34 3.99 2.24 10.24
C HIS A 34 4.09 0.74 10.56
N TYR A 35 3.00 0.14 11.05
CA TYR A 35 2.93 -1.30 11.29
C TYR A 35 3.16 -2.10 10.00
N TRP A 36 2.58 -1.68 8.86
CA TRP A 36 2.82 -2.34 7.58
C TRP A 36 4.26 -2.23 7.07
N LEU A 37 4.94 -1.12 7.39
CA LEU A 37 6.34 -0.92 7.04
C LEU A 37 7.31 -1.75 7.89
N THR A 38 6.98 -1.99 9.15
CA THR A 38 7.95 -2.50 10.14
C THR A 38 7.68 -3.91 10.64
N GLN A 39 6.41 -4.30 10.74
CA GLN A 39 5.99 -5.53 11.41
C GLN A 39 5.18 -6.45 10.48
N ALA A 40 4.30 -5.88 9.66
CA ALA A 40 3.46 -6.70 8.78
C ALA A 40 4.30 -7.26 7.62
N PRO A 41 4.02 -8.49 7.19
CA PRO A 41 4.73 -9.08 6.05
C PRO A 41 4.33 -8.44 4.71
N VAL A 42 3.10 -7.93 4.60
CA VAL A 42 2.51 -7.32 3.39
C VAL A 42 1.44 -6.30 3.80
N VAL A 43 1.05 -5.44 2.86
CA VAL A 43 -0.13 -4.59 3.04
C VAL A 43 -1.41 -5.43 2.92
N PRO A 44 -2.42 -5.24 3.79
CA PRO A 44 -3.71 -5.90 3.64
C PRO A 44 -4.30 -5.69 2.23
N ALA A 45 -4.87 -6.75 1.65
CA ALA A 45 -5.32 -6.76 0.27
C ALA A 45 -6.35 -5.65 -0.02
N GLU A 46 -7.26 -5.40 0.93
CA GLU A 46 -8.29 -4.37 0.83
C GLU A 46 -7.78 -2.94 0.60
N HIS A 47 -6.52 -2.64 0.97
CA HIS A 47 -5.92 -1.31 0.76
C HIS A 47 -5.04 -1.22 -0.48
N CYS A 48 -4.62 -2.37 -1.05
CA CYS A 48 -3.67 -2.39 -2.16
C CYS A 48 -4.18 -1.65 -3.40
N PRO A 49 -5.43 -1.85 -3.88
CA PRO A 49 -5.94 -1.13 -5.05
C PRO A 49 -6.02 0.39 -4.83
N THR A 50 -6.42 0.81 -3.63
CA THR A 50 -6.48 2.23 -3.27
C THR A 50 -5.09 2.87 -3.30
N ILE A 51 -4.08 2.19 -2.77
CA ILE A 51 -2.69 2.67 -2.82
C ILE A 51 -2.20 2.73 -4.27
N GLU A 52 -2.41 1.68 -5.09
CA GLU A 52 -2.05 1.67 -6.52
C GLU A 52 -2.67 2.86 -7.26
N TYR A 53 -3.94 3.19 -6.95
CA TYR A 53 -4.63 4.35 -7.51
C TYR A 53 -4.02 5.68 -7.05
N ILE A 54 -3.80 5.87 -5.74
CA ILE A 54 -3.22 7.10 -5.16
C ILE A 54 -1.87 7.44 -5.79
N VAL A 55 -1.03 6.42 -6.00
CA VAL A 55 0.32 6.60 -6.57
C VAL A 55 0.36 6.48 -8.09
N ARG A 56 -0.81 6.48 -8.76
CA ARG A 56 -0.92 6.42 -10.23
C ARG A 56 -0.15 5.26 -10.86
N ARG A 57 -0.27 4.07 -10.25
CA ARG A 57 0.34 2.80 -10.70
C ARG A 57 1.88 2.77 -10.66
N GLU A 58 2.52 3.72 -9.99
CA GLU A 58 3.96 3.67 -9.68
C GLU A 58 4.33 2.51 -8.73
N VAL A 59 3.35 2.06 -7.94
CA VAL A 59 3.41 0.86 -7.11
C VAL A 59 2.16 0.05 -7.40
N LEU A 60 2.35 -1.23 -7.70
CA LEU A 60 1.28 -2.16 -8.07
C LEU A 60 0.83 -3.01 -6.88
N CYS A 61 -0.40 -3.51 -6.93
CA CYS A 61 -0.96 -4.39 -5.91
C CYS A 61 -0.11 -5.65 -5.68
N GLU A 62 0.47 -6.21 -6.74
CA GLU A 62 1.36 -7.39 -6.70
C GLU A 62 2.66 -7.10 -5.94
N GLN A 63 3.10 -5.84 -5.93
CA GLN A 63 4.28 -5.42 -5.17
C GLN A 63 3.95 -5.20 -3.69
N LEU A 64 2.77 -4.65 -3.38
CA LEU A 64 2.31 -4.41 -2.00
C LEU A 64 1.89 -5.71 -1.29
N ASN A 65 1.30 -6.64 -2.04
CA ASN A 65 0.84 -7.92 -1.52
C ASN A 65 0.97 -9.02 -2.58
N PRO A 66 2.13 -9.72 -2.65
CA PRO A 66 2.35 -10.83 -3.58
C PRO A 66 1.60 -12.11 -3.20
N ARG A 67 0.88 -12.16 -2.07
CA ARG A 67 0.15 -13.35 -1.62
C ARG A 67 -1.21 -13.50 -2.29
N VAL A 68 -1.68 -12.47 -2.98
CA VAL A 68 -2.95 -12.44 -3.71
C VAL A 68 -2.67 -12.55 -5.20
N ASN A 69 -3.43 -13.40 -5.91
CA ASN A 69 -3.36 -13.49 -7.36
C ASN A 69 -4.19 -12.35 -7.99
N TRP A 70 -3.60 -11.15 -8.08
CA TRP A 70 -4.29 -9.94 -8.55
C TRP A 70 -4.82 -10.00 -9.99
N TRP A 71 -4.26 -10.87 -10.83
CA TRP A 71 -4.70 -11.06 -12.21
C TRP A 71 -6.17 -11.48 -12.32
N VAL A 72 -6.72 -12.17 -11.33
CA VAL A 72 -8.15 -12.57 -11.33
C VAL A 72 -9.11 -11.42 -11.03
N LEU A 73 -8.60 -10.28 -10.55
CA LEU A 73 -9.39 -9.09 -10.22
C LEU A 73 -9.29 -7.99 -11.29
N ARG A 74 -8.36 -8.13 -12.25
CA ARG A 74 -8.17 -7.19 -13.36
C ARG A 74 -8.98 -7.67 -14.57
N ASN A 75 -10.20 -7.14 -14.75
CA ASN A 75 -11.03 -7.34 -15.94
C ASN A 75 -10.83 -6.21 -16.95
#